data_AF-A0A395CR35-F1
#
_entry.id   AF-A0A395CR35-F1
#
_cell.length_a   1.000
_cell.length_b   1.000
_cell.length_c   1.000
_cell.angle_alpha   90.00
_cell.angle_beta   90.00
_cell.angle_gamma   90.00
#
_symmetry.space_group_name_H-M   'P 1'
#
loop_
_entity.id
_entity.type
_entity.pdbx_description
1 polymer ?
#
loop_
_entity_poly.entity_id
_entity_poly.type
_entity_poly.pdbx_seq_one_letter_code
_entity_poly.pdbx_strand_id
1 'polypeptide(L)'
;MGYLTPPPSPAPVIVYKDVGGLVTDYQAQTEIYRREGREVRLHECRSACTLALSLPNVCVYPDAQVKFHLAYNAVSRETDSGVSAELFDSYPAAVQGRLGHLTRQYKVLSGIELIALGIRNCNSDRTMIASAKSKQAPPPASADPLGELAQSVQGAVAKAFGGPNEPPQQPIRVAVADRKPNAPTMAHLDMTATGTVRPVPPPEAFAAPPRMPGDVRLEAGLGETPLPPRRPPSLAFTPEDAPAPYARLMAGAQPILSSTCFAPIRRGQNEN
;
A
#
# COMPACT_ATOMS: atom_id res chain seq x y z
N MET A 1 -9.71 5.62 10.64
CA MET A 1 -9.65 5.57 9.16
C MET A 1 -8.42 4.76 8.79
N GLY A 2 -8.54 3.90 7.78
CA GLY A 2 -7.44 3.07 7.30
C GLY A 2 -6.73 3.72 6.11
N TYR A 3 -5.51 3.27 5.83
CA TYR A 3 -4.71 3.75 4.71
C TYR A 3 -5.34 3.44 3.35
N LEU A 4 -6.13 2.37 3.22
CA LEU A 4 -6.81 2.01 1.97
C LEU A 4 -8.21 2.63 1.83
N THR A 5 -8.66 3.40 2.82
CA THR A 5 -10.00 4.00 2.82
C THR A 5 -9.87 5.47 3.18
N PRO A 6 -9.25 6.29 2.32
CA PRO A 6 -9.02 7.69 2.60
C PRO A 6 -10.36 8.47 2.62
N PRO A 7 -10.41 9.61 3.32
CA PRO A 7 -11.50 10.55 3.14
C PRO A 7 -11.51 11.10 1.69
N PRO A 8 -12.54 11.86 1.29
CA PRO A 8 -12.49 12.60 0.02
C PRO A 8 -11.28 13.53 -0.05
N SER A 9 -10.67 13.64 -1.24
CA SER A 9 -9.61 14.62 -1.51
C SER A 9 -10.16 16.05 -1.39
N PRO A 10 -9.41 17.04 -0.86
CA PRO A 10 -7.98 17.02 -0.53
C PRO A 10 -7.65 16.75 0.95
N ALA A 11 -8.60 16.24 1.74
CA ALA A 11 -8.38 16.05 3.17
C ALA A 11 -7.20 15.10 3.44
N PRO A 12 -6.37 15.35 4.48
CA PRO A 12 -5.27 14.46 4.83
C PRO A 12 -5.78 13.08 5.23
N VAL A 13 -4.99 12.04 4.94
CA VAL A 13 -5.28 10.67 5.35
C VAL A 13 -4.73 10.45 6.74
N ILE A 14 -5.61 10.27 7.73
CA ILE A 14 -5.21 9.98 9.11
C ILE A 14 -5.30 8.47 9.34
N VAL A 15 -4.15 7.82 9.47
CA VAL A 15 -4.05 6.37 9.64
C VAL A 15 -4.09 6.03 11.12
N TYR A 16 -5.15 5.31 11.51
CA TYR A 16 -5.39 4.92 12.89
C TYR A 16 -5.68 3.43 12.96
N LYS A 17 -4.90 2.70 13.78
CA LYS A 17 -5.06 1.26 14.04
C LYS A 17 -5.12 0.41 12.78
N ASP A 18 -4.34 0.79 11.76
CA ASP A 18 -4.28 0.02 10.52
C ASP A 18 -3.39 -1.21 10.74
N VAL A 19 -3.96 -2.40 10.53
CA VAL A 19 -3.28 -3.68 10.72
C VAL A 19 -2.48 -4.12 9.48
N GLY A 20 -2.62 -3.38 8.37
CA GLY A 20 -2.03 -3.70 7.09
C GLY A 20 -2.91 -4.61 6.23
N GLY A 21 -2.29 -5.29 5.28
CA GLY A 21 -2.98 -6.13 4.30
C GLY A 21 -2.05 -6.51 3.16
N LEU A 22 -2.62 -6.74 1.99
CA LEU A 22 -1.86 -7.12 0.81
C LEU A 22 -0.96 -5.96 0.37
N VAL A 23 0.35 -6.18 0.33
CA VAL A 23 1.34 -5.12 0.07
C VAL A 23 1.08 -4.41 -1.26
N THR A 24 0.61 -5.12 -2.29
CA THR A 24 0.30 -4.54 -3.60
C THR A 24 -0.80 -3.48 -3.56
N ASP A 25 -1.83 -3.66 -2.73
CA ASP A 25 -2.93 -2.68 -2.61
C ASP A 25 -2.41 -1.39 -1.97
N TYR A 26 -1.54 -1.53 -0.98
CA TYR A 26 -0.90 -0.40 -0.31
C TYR A 26 0.12 0.29 -1.22
N GLN A 27 0.88 -0.44 -2.04
CA GLN A 27 1.77 0.14 -3.04
C GLN A 27 0.97 0.98 -4.06
N ALA A 28 -0.12 0.43 -4.60
CA ALA A 28 -0.99 1.12 -5.54
C ALA A 28 -1.58 2.41 -4.92
N GLN A 29 -2.07 2.30 -3.68
CA GLN A 29 -2.63 3.46 -2.97
C GLN A 29 -1.55 4.51 -2.61
N THR A 30 -0.34 4.07 -2.27
CA THR A 30 0.81 4.95 -2.02
C THR A 30 1.15 5.76 -3.26
N GLU A 31 1.12 5.14 -4.45
CA GLU A 31 1.37 5.86 -5.69
C GLU A 31 0.29 6.90 -5.99
N ILE A 32 -0.97 6.61 -5.68
CA ILE A 32 -2.05 7.61 -5.76
C ILE A 32 -1.74 8.80 -4.84
N TYR A 33 -1.40 8.55 -3.57
CA TYR A 33 -1.06 9.61 -2.62
C TYR A 33 0.15 10.43 -3.04
N ARG A 34 1.16 9.79 -3.64
CA ARG A 34 2.34 10.46 -4.19
C ARG A 34 1.97 11.41 -5.31
N ARG A 35 1.17 10.98 -6.27
CA ARG A 35 0.71 11.81 -7.40
C ARG A 35 -0.18 12.96 -6.96
N GLU A 36 -1.03 12.72 -5.97
CA GLU A 36 -1.91 13.74 -5.38
C GLU A 36 -1.15 14.75 -4.50
N GLY A 37 0.10 14.47 -4.14
CA GLY A 37 0.81 15.22 -3.10
C GLY A 37 0.08 15.15 -1.75
N ARG A 38 -0.67 14.07 -1.51
CA ARG A 38 -1.60 13.97 -0.38
C ARG A 38 -0.85 13.76 0.92
N GLU A 39 -1.20 14.54 1.94
CA GLU A 39 -0.62 14.37 3.28
C GLU A 39 -1.18 13.10 3.94
N VAL A 40 -0.27 12.30 4.51
CA VAL A 40 -0.61 11.12 5.31
C VAL A 40 -0.05 11.30 6.71
N ARG A 41 -0.91 11.15 7.72
CA ARG A 41 -0.58 11.32 9.14
C ARG A 41 -0.71 9.98 9.86
N LEU A 42 0.37 9.50 10.48
CA LEU A 42 0.42 8.18 11.11
C LEU A 42 0.27 8.27 12.63
N HIS A 43 -0.71 7.54 13.19
CA HIS A 43 -0.77 7.20 14.62
C HIS A 43 -0.38 5.74 14.85
N GLU A 44 -1.21 4.79 14.44
CA GLU A 44 -0.89 3.37 14.61
C GLU A 44 -0.98 2.66 13.27
N CYS A 45 0.11 1.99 12.91
CA CYS A 45 0.25 1.30 11.65
C CYS A 45 1.08 0.03 11.82
N ARG A 46 0.60 -1.09 11.25
CA ARG A 46 1.27 -2.39 11.27
C ARG A 46 1.37 -2.91 9.83
N SER A 47 2.52 -3.46 9.46
CA SER A 47 2.71 -4.08 8.14
C SER A 47 2.63 -3.09 6.96
N ALA A 48 1.82 -3.38 5.94
CA ALA A 48 1.81 -2.69 4.65
C ALA A 48 1.52 -1.18 4.70
N CYS A 49 0.76 -0.67 5.68
CA CYS A 49 0.54 0.78 5.84
C CYS A 49 1.85 1.55 6.10
N THR A 50 2.93 0.87 6.49
CA THR A 50 4.25 1.49 6.70
C THR A 50 4.85 2.06 5.41
N LEU A 51 4.34 1.65 4.25
CA LEU A 51 4.66 2.26 2.95
C LEU A 51 4.38 3.75 2.91
N ALA A 52 3.49 4.26 3.79
CA ALA A 52 3.29 5.69 3.99
C ALA A 52 4.60 6.44 4.26
N LEU A 53 5.57 5.81 4.92
CA LEU A 53 6.87 6.43 5.22
C LEU A 53 7.71 6.76 3.96
N SER A 54 7.36 6.17 2.81
CA SER A 54 7.99 6.48 1.51
C SER A 54 7.42 7.74 0.85
N LEU A 55 6.36 8.34 1.40
CA LEU A 55 5.73 9.52 0.83
C LEU A 55 6.47 10.80 1.25
N PRO A 56 6.63 11.78 0.35
CA PRO A 56 7.26 13.06 0.70
C PRO A 56 6.43 13.87 1.69
N ASN A 57 5.10 13.70 1.67
CA ASN A 57 4.16 14.43 2.52
C ASN A 57 3.66 13.60 3.70
N VAL A 58 4.43 12.61 4.16
CA VAL A 58 4.11 11.87 5.40
C VAL A 58 4.49 12.68 6.65
N CYS A 59 3.75 12.53 7.72
CA CYS A 59 4.18 12.87 9.07
C CYS A 59 3.72 11.80 10.06
N VAL A 60 4.38 11.75 11.21
CA VAL A 60 4.03 10.86 12.33
C VAL A 60 3.70 11.70 13.56
N TYR A 61 2.76 11.24 14.37
CA TYR A 61 2.52 11.82 15.69
C TYR A 61 3.55 11.31 16.70
N PRO A 62 3.96 12.06 17.73
CA PRO A 62 4.96 11.60 18.70
C PRO A 62 4.58 10.31 19.43
N ASP A 63 3.29 10.12 19.71
CA ASP A 63 2.72 8.93 20.36
C ASP A 63 2.48 7.76 19.39
N ALA A 64 2.87 7.91 18.12
CA ALA A 64 2.63 6.89 17.11
C ALA A 64 3.35 5.57 17.42
N GLN A 65 2.77 4.46 16.98
CA GLN A 65 3.39 3.14 16.98
C GLN A 65 3.37 2.55 15.58
N VAL A 66 4.56 2.35 15.02
CA VAL A 66 4.74 1.80 13.69
C VAL A 66 5.44 0.45 13.80
N LYS A 67 4.79 -0.61 13.31
CA LYS A 67 5.23 -2.00 13.48
C LYS A 67 5.62 -2.62 12.15
N PHE A 68 6.89 -3.01 12.06
CA PHE A 68 7.56 -3.54 10.88
C PHE A 68 7.76 -5.04 11.02
N HIS A 69 7.50 -5.79 9.96
CA HIS A 69 7.80 -7.22 9.88
C HIS A 69 7.84 -7.68 8.42
N LEU A 70 8.30 -8.91 8.20
CA LEU A 70 8.33 -9.57 6.90
C LEU A 70 6.92 -9.75 6.33
N ALA A 71 6.75 -9.54 5.03
CA ALA A 71 5.54 -9.94 4.33
C ALA A 71 5.38 -11.47 4.40
N TYR A 72 4.16 -11.93 4.60
CA TYR A 72 3.86 -13.36 4.63
C TYR A 72 2.51 -13.63 3.98
N ASN A 73 2.37 -14.83 3.42
CA ASN A 73 1.09 -15.29 2.88
C ASN A 73 0.10 -15.53 4.05
N ALA A 74 -1.06 -14.89 4.00
CA ALA A 74 -2.05 -14.97 5.08
C ALA A 74 -2.58 -16.40 5.33
N VAL A 75 -2.56 -17.25 4.30
CA VAL A 75 -3.02 -18.65 4.34
C VAL A 75 -1.89 -19.58 4.78
N SER A 76 -0.79 -19.65 4.02
CA SER A 76 0.31 -20.59 4.30
C SER A 76 1.22 -20.15 5.45
N ARG A 77 1.19 -18.87 5.85
CA ARG A 77 2.09 -18.27 6.85
C ARG A 77 3.56 -18.32 6.48
N GLU A 78 3.87 -18.63 5.23
CA GLU A 78 5.22 -18.56 4.68
C GLU A 78 5.61 -17.12 4.41
N THR A 79 6.88 -16.82 4.64
CA THR A 79 7.43 -15.50 4.35
C THR A 79 7.61 -15.36 2.86
N ASP A 80 7.23 -14.21 2.33
CA ASP A 80 7.56 -13.83 0.96
C ASP A 80 8.81 -12.95 0.98
N SER A 81 9.95 -13.50 0.59
CA SER A 81 11.23 -12.78 0.62
C SER A 81 11.30 -11.65 -0.40
N GLY A 82 10.66 -11.80 -1.57
CA GLY A 82 10.65 -10.78 -2.62
C GLY A 82 9.85 -9.56 -2.15
N VAL A 83 8.61 -9.80 -1.72
CA VAL A 83 7.73 -8.74 -1.20
C VAL A 83 8.31 -8.11 0.06
N SER A 84 8.97 -8.91 0.92
CA SER A 84 9.63 -8.36 2.11
C SER A 84 10.80 -7.43 1.78
N ALA A 85 11.60 -7.76 0.76
CA ALA A 85 12.70 -6.93 0.30
C ALA A 85 12.15 -5.61 -0.28
N GLU A 86 11.17 -5.69 -1.20
CA GLU A 86 10.52 -4.51 -1.78
C GLU A 86 9.91 -3.59 -0.70
N LEU A 87 9.26 -4.18 0.30
CA LEU A 87 8.69 -3.43 1.43
C LEU A 87 9.80 -2.72 2.22
N PHE A 88 10.91 -3.40 2.51
CA PHE A 88 12.03 -2.82 3.25
C PHE A 88 12.72 -1.70 2.47
N ASP A 89 12.95 -1.91 1.18
CA ASP A 89 13.62 -0.98 0.28
C ASP A 89 12.83 0.33 0.09
N SER A 90 11.52 0.28 0.31
CA SER A 90 10.66 1.47 0.26
C SER A 90 10.89 2.47 1.39
N TYR A 91 11.49 2.03 2.51
CA TYR A 91 11.62 2.89 3.69
C TYR A 91 12.76 3.90 3.53
N PRO A 92 12.69 5.06 4.19
CA PRO A 92 13.81 6.00 4.22
C PRO A 92 15.08 5.35 4.77
N ALA A 93 16.25 5.70 4.23
CA ALA A 93 17.53 5.07 4.57
C ALA A 93 17.83 5.07 6.08
N ALA A 94 17.47 6.15 6.80
CA ALA A 94 17.63 6.22 8.26
C ALA A 94 16.75 5.19 9.00
N VAL A 95 15.53 4.95 8.51
CA VAL A 95 14.62 3.93 9.04
C VAL A 95 15.16 2.53 8.73
N GLN A 96 15.63 2.29 7.50
CA GLN A 96 16.29 1.03 7.15
C GLN A 96 17.49 0.76 8.06
N GLY A 97 18.37 1.74 8.25
CA GLY A 97 19.54 1.63 9.14
C GLY A 97 19.16 1.34 10.59
N ARG A 98 18.08 1.96 11.10
CA ARG A 98 17.56 1.69 12.45
C ARG A 98 17.02 0.26 12.62
N LEU A 99 16.38 -0.27 11.58
CA LEU A 99 15.75 -1.60 11.58
C LEU A 99 16.77 -2.72 11.29
N GLY A 100 17.76 -2.46 10.45
CA GLY A 100 18.75 -3.40 9.92
C GLY A 100 18.17 -4.38 8.88
N HIS A 101 17.09 -5.07 9.22
CA HIS A 101 16.35 -5.99 8.35
C HIS A 101 14.93 -6.22 8.92
N LEU A 102 14.02 -6.77 8.13
CA LEU A 102 12.70 -7.21 8.61
C LEU A 102 12.76 -8.62 9.20
N THR A 103 11.98 -8.84 10.26
CA THR A 103 11.85 -10.13 10.95
C THR A 103 10.38 -10.58 10.95
N ARG A 104 10.11 -11.86 11.28
CA ARG A 104 8.71 -12.32 11.46
C ARG A 104 8.05 -11.66 12.67
N GLN A 105 8.82 -11.43 13.73
CA GLN A 105 8.39 -10.66 14.89
C GLN A 105 8.36 -9.18 14.55
N TYR A 106 7.43 -8.44 15.16
CA TYR A 106 7.36 -7.00 15.00
C TYR A 106 8.61 -6.33 15.58
N LYS A 107 9.28 -5.54 14.74
CA LYS A 107 10.11 -4.43 15.20
C LYS A 107 9.21 -3.21 15.30
N VAL A 108 9.28 -2.49 16.41
CA VAL A 108 8.42 -1.32 16.65
C VAL A 108 9.31 -0.10 16.72
N LEU A 109 8.95 0.95 15.97
CA LEU A 109 9.47 2.29 16.17
C LEU A 109 8.34 3.20 16.62
N SER A 110 8.62 3.95 17.68
CA SER A 110 7.73 5.01 18.14
C SER A 110 7.74 6.21 17.19
N GLY A 111 6.71 7.05 17.30
CA GLY A 111 6.66 8.33 16.62
C GLY A 111 7.87 9.21 16.91
N ILE A 112 8.27 9.30 18.18
CA ILE A 112 9.47 10.04 18.60
C ILE A 112 10.73 9.52 17.90
N GLU A 113 10.93 8.19 17.84
CA GLU A 113 12.08 7.60 17.14
C GLU A 113 12.04 7.91 15.65
N LEU A 114 10.89 7.78 14.99
CA LEU A 114 10.75 8.12 13.57
C LEU A 114 11.03 9.60 13.31
N ILE A 115 10.59 10.48 14.21
CA ILE A 115 10.89 11.91 14.13
C ILE A 115 12.40 12.16 14.26
N ALA A 116 13.06 11.50 15.21
CA ALA A 116 14.52 11.59 15.36
C ALA A 116 15.28 11.06 14.14
N LEU A 117 14.69 10.14 13.38
CA LEU A 117 15.23 9.61 12.12
C LEU A 117 14.91 10.51 10.90
N GLY A 118 14.26 11.65 11.11
CA GLY A 118 14.00 12.64 10.06
C GLY A 118 12.60 12.60 9.46
N ILE A 119 11.68 11.78 9.98
CA ILE A 119 10.27 11.85 9.59
C ILE A 119 9.64 13.10 10.20
N ARG A 120 8.78 13.80 9.45
CA ARG A 120 8.16 15.04 9.93
C ARG A 120 7.21 14.77 11.11
N ASN A 121 7.22 15.66 12.10
CA ASN A 121 6.28 15.63 13.22
C ASN A 121 4.95 16.29 12.81
N CYS A 122 3.83 15.56 12.91
CA CYS A 122 2.51 16.09 12.57
C CYS A 122 2.05 17.26 13.44
N ASN A 123 2.60 17.40 14.65
CA ASN A 123 2.27 18.50 15.57
C ASN A 123 3.10 19.77 15.32
N SER A 124 4.01 19.76 14.34
CA SER A 124 4.87 20.91 14.04
C SER A 124 4.39 21.63 12.78
N ASP A 125 4.38 22.97 12.81
CA ASP A 125 3.95 23.82 11.69
C ASP A 125 4.92 23.84 10.49
N ARG A 126 5.96 22.99 10.49
CA ARG A 126 6.94 22.91 9.41
C ARG A 126 6.43 22.03 8.28
N THR A 127 5.46 22.51 7.53
CA THR A 127 5.13 21.98 6.19
C THR A 127 6.23 22.44 5.22
N MET A 128 7.41 21.83 5.29
CA MET A 128 8.41 21.94 4.23
C MET A 128 7.96 21.04 3.07
N ILE A 129 6.84 21.41 2.43
CA ILE A 129 6.62 20.97 1.06
C ILE A 129 7.71 21.70 0.30
N ALA A 130 8.65 20.96 -0.27
CA ALA A 130 9.37 21.45 -1.42
C ALA A 130 8.31 21.68 -2.51
N SER A 131 7.60 22.80 -2.41
CA SER A 131 7.04 23.48 -3.55
C SER A 131 8.28 23.78 -4.38
N ALA A 132 8.67 22.82 -5.22
CA ALA A 132 9.34 23.14 -6.47
C ALA A 132 8.51 24.29 -6.98
N LYS A 133 9.09 25.50 -6.88
CA LYS A 133 8.47 26.76 -7.23
C LYS A 133 7.69 26.48 -8.49
N SER A 134 6.37 26.35 -8.37
CA SER A 134 5.50 26.28 -9.53
C SER A 134 5.84 27.58 -10.21
N LYS A 135 6.67 27.51 -11.26
CA LYS A 135 6.88 28.65 -12.13
C LYS A 135 5.47 29.00 -12.53
N GLN A 136 4.96 30.06 -11.93
CA GLN A 136 3.76 30.73 -12.37
C GLN A 136 3.98 30.87 -13.87
N ALA A 137 3.20 30.14 -14.66
CA ALA A 137 3.26 30.28 -16.10
C ALA A 137 3.03 31.77 -16.35
N PRO A 138 3.98 32.49 -16.99
CA PRO A 138 3.69 33.83 -17.43
C PRO A 138 2.44 33.75 -18.34
N PRO A 139 1.57 34.78 -18.34
CA PRO A 139 0.43 34.81 -19.25
C PRO A 139 0.93 34.61 -20.68
N PRO A 140 0.15 33.98 -21.58
CA PRO A 140 0.61 33.62 -22.91
C PRO A 140 1.05 34.88 -23.66
N ALA A 141 2.36 35.10 -23.75
CA ALA A 141 2.95 36.01 -24.68
C ALA A 141 2.96 35.32 -26.03
N SER A 142 2.00 35.70 -26.87
CA SER A 142 2.09 35.56 -28.32
C SER A 142 3.37 36.23 -28.82
N ALA A 143 4.33 35.44 -29.30
CA ALA A 143 5.27 35.83 -30.36
C ALA A 143 6.10 34.60 -30.74
N ASP A 144 5.96 34.19 -32.00
CA ASP A 144 6.58 33.04 -32.62
C ASP A 144 8.13 33.08 -32.57
N PRO A 145 8.80 32.11 -31.93
CA PRO A 145 10.26 32.06 -31.83
C PRO A 145 10.95 31.56 -33.11
N LEU A 146 10.27 31.64 -34.26
CA LEU A 146 10.80 31.30 -35.58
C LEU A 146 10.86 32.52 -36.52
N GLY A 147 10.18 33.63 -36.17
CA GLY A 147 10.22 34.88 -36.95
C GLY A 147 11.51 35.68 -36.76
N GLU A 148 12.17 35.53 -35.61
CA GLU A 148 13.37 36.30 -35.27
C GLU A 148 14.64 35.77 -35.95
N LEU A 149 14.69 34.47 -36.28
CA LEU A 149 15.80 33.87 -37.02
C LEU A 149 15.69 34.16 -38.54
N ALA A 150 14.47 34.26 -39.09
CA ALA A 150 14.27 34.55 -40.51
C ALA A 150 14.69 35.98 -40.91
N GLN A 151 14.53 36.96 -40.02
CA GLN A 151 14.95 38.35 -40.25
C GLN A 151 16.47 38.52 -40.19
N SER A 152 17.17 37.72 -39.36
CA SER A 152 18.63 37.72 -39.26
C SER A 152 19.30 37.19 -40.54
N VAL A 153 18.74 36.15 -41.16
CA VAL A 153 19.32 35.55 -42.37
C VAL A 153 18.96 36.36 -43.63
N GLN A 154 17.77 36.97 -43.71
CA GLN A 154 17.41 37.85 -44.83
C GLN A 154 18.24 39.14 -44.88
N GLY A 155 18.60 39.72 -43.72
CA GLY A 155 19.45 40.92 -43.66
C GLY A 155 20.91 40.66 -44.07
N ALA A 156 21.41 39.43 -43.87
CA ALA A 156 22.77 39.05 -44.22
C ALA A 156 22.97 38.73 -45.71
N VAL A 157 21.93 38.23 -46.40
CA VAL A 157 22.02 37.85 -47.83
C VAL A 157 21.65 39.02 -48.76
N ALA A 158 20.78 39.94 -48.34
CA ALA A 158 20.47 41.16 -49.09
C ALA A 158 21.64 42.17 -49.16
N LYS A 159 22.60 42.08 -48.25
CA LYS A 159 23.81 42.94 -48.23
C LYS A 159 24.99 42.36 -49.01
N ALA A 160 24.89 41.13 -49.50
CA ALA A 160 25.97 40.42 -50.20
C ALA A 160 25.77 40.26 -51.72
N PHE A 161 24.57 40.50 -52.27
CA PHE A 161 24.29 40.26 -53.70
C PHE A 161 23.43 41.33 -54.41
N GLY A 162 23.31 42.54 -53.88
CA GLY A 162 22.54 43.62 -54.51
C GLY A 162 23.30 44.37 -55.61
N GLY A 163 23.37 43.83 -56.82
CA GLY A 163 23.62 44.58 -58.07
C GLY A 163 22.30 44.86 -58.80
N PRO A 164 22.16 45.98 -59.55
CA PRO A 164 20.87 46.47 -60.03
C PRO A 164 20.42 45.77 -61.32
N ASN A 165 19.10 45.61 -61.47
CA ASN A 165 18.37 45.08 -62.63
C ASN A 165 18.51 43.58 -62.93
N GLU A 166 17.54 42.78 -62.46
CA GLU A 166 16.70 41.88 -63.29
C GLU A 166 15.69 41.10 -62.41
N PRO A 167 14.40 40.95 -62.79
CA PRO A 167 13.45 40.10 -62.06
C PRO A 167 13.30 38.72 -62.74
N PRO A 168 13.61 37.64 -62.05
CA PRO A 168 12.70 36.47 -62.04
C PRO A 168 12.76 35.75 -60.67
N GLN A 169 11.87 34.89 -60.20
CA GLN A 169 10.67 34.21 -60.67
C GLN A 169 10.03 33.64 -59.38
N GLN A 170 8.75 33.27 -59.46
CA GLN A 170 7.88 32.88 -58.35
C GLN A 170 8.48 31.84 -57.37
N PRO A 171 8.20 31.94 -56.05
CA PRO A 171 8.63 30.94 -55.10
C PRO A 171 7.85 29.62 -55.26
N ILE A 172 8.62 28.54 -55.37
CA ILE A 172 8.19 27.14 -55.35
C ILE A 172 7.34 26.89 -54.10
N ARG A 173 6.10 26.42 -54.28
CA ARG A 173 5.23 25.98 -53.18
C ARG A 173 5.50 24.50 -52.86
N VAL A 174 6.07 24.24 -51.69
CA VAL A 174 6.11 22.90 -51.10
C VAL A 174 4.87 22.72 -50.24
N ALA A 175 3.99 21.79 -50.62
CA ALA A 175 2.82 21.42 -49.85
C ALA A 175 3.22 20.45 -48.73
N VAL A 176 2.95 20.83 -47.46
CA VAL A 176 3.01 19.92 -46.32
C VAL A 176 1.57 19.55 -45.97
N ALA A 177 1.28 18.25 -45.96
CA ALA A 177 -0.05 17.73 -45.68
C ALA A 177 -0.34 17.74 -44.17
N ASP A 178 -1.45 18.39 -43.78
CA ASP A 178 -2.04 18.32 -42.45
C ASP A 178 -2.60 16.92 -42.16
N ARG A 179 -2.16 16.29 -41.05
CA ARG A 179 -2.84 15.12 -40.49
C ARG A 179 -3.86 15.59 -39.44
N LYS A 180 -5.15 15.44 -39.77
CA LYS A 180 -6.27 15.53 -38.83
C LYS A 180 -6.20 14.42 -37.77
N PRO A 181 -6.56 14.69 -36.50
CA PRO A 181 -6.82 13.66 -35.49
C PRO A 181 -8.23 13.09 -35.67
N ASN A 182 -8.35 11.78 -35.86
CA ASN A 182 -9.63 11.06 -35.86
C ASN A 182 -9.99 10.63 -34.43
N ALA A 183 -11.24 10.92 -34.04
CA ALA A 183 -11.90 10.40 -32.85
C ALA A 183 -12.18 8.89 -32.99
N PRO A 184 -12.21 8.11 -31.89
CA PRO A 184 -12.55 6.70 -31.95
C PRO A 184 -14.07 6.50 -32.00
N THR A 185 -14.54 5.94 -33.11
CA THR A 185 -15.89 5.41 -33.30
C THR A 185 -16.01 4.05 -32.61
N MET A 186 -17.06 3.84 -31.83
CA MET A 186 -17.42 2.52 -31.30
C MET A 186 -17.80 1.59 -32.46
N ALA A 187 -17.11 0.47 -32.59
CA ALA A 187 -17.48 -0.63 -33.48
C ALA A 187 -17.89 -1.85 -32.64
N HIS A 188 -19.16 -2.21 -32.78
CA HIS A 188 -19.72 -3.51 -32.46
C HIS A 188 -18.85 -4.61 -33.10
N LEU A 189 -18.44 -5.61 -32.31
CA LEU A 189 -17.90 -6.86 -32.85
C LEU A 189 -18.98 -7.92 -32.77
N ASP A 190 -19.46 -8.30 -33.95
CA ASP A 190 -20.34 -9.42 -34.17
C ASP A 190 -19.68 -10.75 -33.83
N MET A 191 -20.55 -11.60 -33.30
CA MET A 191 -20.34 -12.96 -32.84
C MET A 191 -20.49 -13.90 -34.03
N THR A 192 -19.39 -14.41 -34.58
CA THR A 192 -19.32 -15.75 -35.21
C THR A 192 -17.86 -16.12 -35.51
N ALA A 193 -17.31 -17.03 -34.72
CA ALA A 193 -16.17 -17.84 -35.13
C ALA A 193 -16.28 -19.22 -34.46
N THR A 194 -16.80 -20.18 -35.22
CA THR A 194 -16.70 -21.62 -34.96
C THR A 194 -15.23 -22.02 -34.93
N GLY A 195 -14.67 -22.11 -33.73
CA GLY A 195 -13.36 -22.72 -33.46
C GLY A 195 -13.55 -24.12 -32.90
N THR A 196 -13.06 -25.12 -33.62
CA THR A 196 -13.01 -26.53 -33.24
C THR A 196 -12.25 -26.72 -31.93
N VAL A 197 -12.94 -27.16 -30.89
CA VAL A 197 -12.37 -27.54 -29.59
C VAL A 197 -11.58 -28.84 -29.77
N ARG A 198 -10.25 -28.79 -29.58
CA ARG A 198 -9.44 -30.00 -29.35
C ARG A 198 -9.62 -30.46 -27.90
N PRO A 199 -9.83 -31.76 -27.62
CA PRO A 199 -9.85 -32.27 -26.26
C PRO A 199 -8.47 -32.14 -25.60
N VAL A 200 -8.47 -31.68 -24.35
CA VAL A 200 -7.31 -31.70 -23.44
C VAL A 200 -7.14 -33.15 -22.94
N PRO A 201 -5.94 -33.76 -23.02
CA PRO A 201 -5.69 -35.07 -22.44
C PRO A 201 -5.69 -34.99 -20.89
N PRO A 202 -6.11 -36.06 -20.19
CA PRO A 202 -6.12 -36.08 -18.73
C PRO A 202 -4.70 -36.06 -18.15
N PRO A 203 -4.50 -35.54 -16.91
CA PRO A 203 -3.21 -35.60 -16.25
C PRO A 203 -2.84 -37.05 -15.93
N GLU A 204 -1.68 -37.48 -16.43
CA GLU A 204 -1.06 -38.74 -16.05
C GLU A 204 -0.75 -38.75 -14.55
N ALA A 205 -1.09 -39.87 -13.91
CA ALA A 205 -0.79 -40.13 -12.51
C ALA A 205 0.73 -40.16 -12.31
N PHE A 206 1.27 -39.13 -11.67
CA PHE A 206 2.63 -39.17 -11.16
C PHE A 206 2.72 -40.20 -10.04
N ALA A 207 3.55 -41.21 -10.32
CA ALA A 207 3.86 -42.34 -9.47
C ALA A 207 4.36 -41.90 -8.08
N ALA A 208 3.98 -42.69 -7.07
CA ALA A 208 4.52 -42.60 -5.73
C ALA A 208 6.06 -42.75 -5.72
N PRO A 209 6.79 -42.00 -4.89
CA PRO A 209 8.24 -42.20 -4.75
C PRO A 209 8.55 -43.56 -4.09
N PRO A 210 9.69 -44.19 -4.43
CA PRO A 210 10.07 -45.48 -3.86
C PRO A 210 10.35 -45.37 -2.35
N ARG A 211 9.86 -46.37 -1.61
CA ARG A 211 10.19 -46.59 -0.19
C ARG A 211 11.68 -46.90 -0.05
N MET A 212 12.40 -46.06 0.68
CA MET A 212 13.74 -46.38 1.18
C MET A 212 13.61 -47.32 2.40
N PRO A 213 14.41 -48.40 2.51
CA PRO A 213 14.56 -49.15 3.74
C PRO A 213 15.63 -48.46 4.60
N GLY A 214 15.27 -48.08 5.82
CA GLY A 214 16.17 -47.36 6.71
C GLY A 214 15.51 -47.05 8.04
N ASP A 215 15.20 -48.09 8.81
CA ASP A 215 14.89 -47.97 10.24
C ASP A 215 16.10 -47.40 10.97
N VAL A 216 16.05 -46.11 11.29
CA VAL A 216 16.75 -45.56 12.46
C VAL A 216 15.67 -45.08 13.42
N ARG A 217 15.31 -45.99 14.31
CA ARG A 217 14.50 -45.76 15.50
C ARG A 217 15.22 -44.74 16.37
N LEU A 218 14.82 -43.47 16.28
CA LEU A 218 15.13 -42.50 17.33
C LEU A 218 14.19 -42.80 18.49
N GLU A 219 14.72 -43.47 19.51
CA GLU A 219 14.07 -43.65 20.81
C GLU A 219 13.68 -42.26 21.35
N ALA A 220 12.38 -41.98 21.35
CA ALA A 220 11.81 -40.84 22.04
C ALA A 220 11.97 -41.08 23.55
N GLY A 221 13.07 -40.58 24.12
CA GLY A 221 13.19 -40.42 25.56
C GLY A 221 12.07 -39.51 26.05
N LEU A 222 11.17 -40.06 26.86
CA LEU A 222 10.19 -39.33 27.67
C LEU A 222 10.96 -38.52 28.72
N GLY A 223 11.51 -37.38 28.31
CA GLY A 223 11.97 -36.35 29.22
C GLY A 223 10.77 -35.52 29.65
N GLU A 224 10.34 -35.67 30.90
CA GLU A 224 9.42 -34.75 31.57
C GLU A 224 9.95 -33.32 31.43
N THR A 225 9.31 -32.54 30.57
CA THR A 225 9.50 -31.10 30.54
C THR A 225 8.67 -30.51 31.69
N PRO A 226 9.27 -29.80 32.66
CA PRO A 226 8.51 -29.21 33.74
C PRO A 226 7.54 -28.18 33.18
N LEU A 227 6.26 -28.34 33.52
CA LEU A 227 5.24 -27.33 33.20
C LEU A 227 5.64 -25.97 33.81
N PRO A 228 5.39 -24.86 33.10
CA PRO A 228 5.64 -23.52 33.65
C PRO A 228 4.81 -23.32 34.93
N PRO A 229 5.31 -22.54 35.91
CA PRO A 229 4.61 -22.31 37.17
C PRO A 229 3.23 -21.69 36.91
N ARG A 230 2.23 -22.18 37.66
CA ARG A 230 0.87 -21.63 37.61
C ARG A 230 0.90 -20.13 37.91
N ARG A 231 0.21 -19.36 37.07
CA ARG A 231 -0.06 -17.94 37.30
C ARG A 231 -0.67 -17.77 38.70
N PRO A 232 -0.16 -16.87 39.56
CA PRO A 232 -0.78 -16.60 40.84
C PRO A 232 -2.21 -16.08 40.64
N PRO A 233 -3.15 -16.41 41.54
CA PRO A 233 -4.52 -15.90 41.45
C PRO A 233 -4.47 -14.37 41.49
N SER A 234 -5.11 -13.74 40.51
CA SER A 234 -5.32 -12.30 40.50
C SER A 234 -6.15 -11.92 41.72
N LEU A 235 -5.56 -11.18 42.67
CA LEU A 235 -6.27 -10.58 43.80
C LEU A 235 -7.26 -9.47 43.38
N ALA A 236 -7.51 -9.29 42.07
CA ALA A 236 -8.41 -8.26 41.55
C ALA A 236 -9.90 -8.65 41.55
N PHE A 237 -10.25 -9.86 42.01
CA PHE A 237 -11.65 -10.28 42.14
C PHE A 237 -11.85 -11.11 43.41
N THR A 238 -11.93 -10.43 44.55
CA THR A 238 -12.59 -10.96 45.74
C THR A 238 -14.12 -10.84 45.55
N PRO A 239 -14.93 -11.83 45.96
CA PRO A 239 -16.38 -11.79 45.86
C PRO A 239 -17.04 -10.93 46.97
N GLU A 240 -16.30 -10.04 47.61
CA GLU A 240 -16.80 -9.20 48.72
C GLU A 240 -17.41 -7.87 48.28
N ASP A 241 -17.36 -7.52 46.99
CA ASP A 241 -18.04 -6.34 46.44
C ASP A 241 -19.31 -6.71 45.64
N ALA A 242 -20.24 -7.40 46.29
CA ALA A 242 -21.65 -7.35 45.92
C ALA A 242 -22.46 -7.07 47.19
N PRO A 243 -23.46 -6.16 47.18
CA PRO A 243 -24.44 -6.07 46.09
C PRO A 243 -24.84 -4.65 45.67
N ALA A 244 -25.26 -4.50 44.41
CA ALA A 244 -26.33 -3.57 44.07
C ALA A 244 -27.44 -4.38 43.40
N PRO A 245 -28.62 -4.55 44.02
CA PRO A 245 -29.78 -5.05 43.30
C PRO A 245 -30.21 -3.94 42.33
N TYR A 246 -30.77 -4.33 41.19
CA TYR A 246 -31.33 -3.45 40.15
C TYR A 246 -30.31 -2.85 39.15
N ALA A 247 -29.69 -3.72 38.34
CA ALA A 247 -29.54 -3.37 36.93
C ALA A 247 -30.95 -3.30 36.33
N ARG A 248 -31.57 -2.10 36.33
CA ARG A 248 -32.79 -1.88 35.54
C ARG A 248 -32.44 -2.09 34.07
N LEU A 249 -33.03 -3.13 33.47
CA LEU A 249 -33.13 -3.27 32.03
C LEU A 249 -33.73 -1.97 31.47
N MET A 250 -33.00 -1.31 30.56
CA MET A 250 -33.54 -0.18 29.80
C MET A 250 -34.79 -0.63 29.04
N ALA A 251 -35.82 0.20 29.01
CA ALA A 251 -37.03 -0.09 28.24
C ALA A 251 -36.66 -0.36 26.77
N GLY A 252 -36.93 -1.57 26.29
CA GLY A 252 -36.61 -2.03 24.92
C GLY A 252 -35.52 -3.10 24.81
N ALA A 253 -34.82 -3.46 25.89
CA ALA A 253 -33.83 -4.55 25.88
C ALA A 253 -34.48 -5.94 26.06
N GLN A 254 -35.26 -6.39 25.07
CA GLN A 254 -35.70 -7.79 25.02
C GLN A 254 -34.57 -8.66 24.42
N PRO A 255 -34.18 -9.78 25.06
CA PRO A 255 -33.24 -10.71 24.48
C PRO A 255 -33.84 -11.32 23.19
N ILE A 256 -33.07 -11.29 22.09
CA ILE A 256 -33.51 -11.78 20.77
C ILE A 256 -33.56 -13.32 20.72
N LEU A 257 -32.99 -14.00 21.71
CA LEU A 257 -32.87 -15.45 21.75
C LEU A 257 -33.67 -16.02 22.92
N SER A 258 -34.59 -16.95 22.62
CA SER A 258 -35.36 -17.69 23.61
C SER A 258 -34.45 -18.64 24.41
N SER A 259 -34.55 -18.58 25.74
CA SER A 259 -33.72 -19.32 26.70
C SER A 259 -34.08 -20.81 26.83
N THR A 260 -34.64 -21.44 25.79
CA THR A 260 -35.12 -22.84 25.83
C THR A 260 -34.18 -23.86 25.18
N CYS A 261 -32.92 -23.53 24.90
CA CYS A 261 -31.92 -24.50 24.44
C CYS A 261 -30.70 -24.54 25.37
N PHE A 262 -30.90 -24.93 26.62
CA PHE A 262 -29.84 -25.54 27.44
C PHE A 262 -30.43 -26.73 28.19
N ALA A 263 -30.34 -27.91 27.59
CA ALA A 263 -30.55 -29.16 28.31
C ALA A 263 -29.27 -29.45 29.14
N PRO A 264 -29.37 -29.67 30.46
CA PRO A 264 -28.21 -30.08 31.25
C PRO A 264 -27.85 -31.53 30.92
N ILE A 265 -26.61 -31.75 30.47
CA ILE A 265 -26.01 -33.08 30.36
C ILE A 265 -25.91 -33.66 31.78
N ARG A 266 -26.71 -34.69 32.08
CA ARG A 266 -26.58 -35.48 33.31
C ARG A 266 -25.21 -36.18 33.32
N ARG A 267 -24.44 -35.96 34.40
CA ARG A 267 -23.34 -36.84 34.81
C ARG A 267 -23.90 -38.24 35.02
N GLY A 268 -23.43 -39.20 34.22
CA GLY A 268 -23.59 -40.62 34.50
C GLY A 268 -22.83 -40.98 35.77
N GLN A 269 -23.54 -41.61 36.70
CA GLN A 269 -23.01 -42.21 37.91
C GLN A 269 -22.28 -43.52 37.55
N ASN A 270 -21.16 -43.76 38.23
CA ASN A 270 -20.55 -45.08 38.34
C ASN A 270 -21.44 -45.96 39.22
N GLU A 271 -21.77 -47.16 38.74
CA GLU A 271 -22.14 -48.29 39.60
C GLU A 271 -21.35 -49.53 39.18
N ASN A 272 -20.99 -50.29 40.21
CA ASN A 272 -20.19 -51.52 40.24
C ASN A 272 -20.73 -52.65 39.34
#